data_AF-A0A5R9NYC6-F1
#
_entry.id   AF-A0A5R9NYC6-F1
#
_cell.length_a   1.000
_cell.length_b   1.000
_cell.length_c   1.000
_cell.angle_alpha   90.00
_cell.angle_beta   90.00
_cell.angle_gamma   90.00
#
_symmetry.space_group_name_H-M   'P 1'
#
loop_
_entity.id
_entity.type
_entity.pdbx_description
1 polymer ?
#
loop_
_entity_poly.entity_id
_entity_poly.type
_entity_poly.pdbx_seq_one_letter_code
_entity_poly.pdbx_strand_id
1 'polypeptide(L)'
;MALAYLQLRLREAATQSALSAFNEQVRRRNAGTFQREPAAEKAILKHWPTAYRYCKEILGRPWPEFEQSMTAAPPSTDTRDARAAFNYAHYIVKDRIEKIEKHIAPDAMAALDYAKEVLCRPWNKADDQYEIATRSINQHPTALRSYQMEMPPSRRSTALELTP
;
A
#
# COMPACT_ATOMS: atom_id res chain seq x y z
N MET A 1 8.90 -12.67 -25.37
CA MET A 1 7.97 -11.56 -25.70
C MET A 1 6.49 -11.88 -25.42
N ALA A 2 5.97 -13.07 -25.74
CA ALA A 2 4.55 -13.39 -25.55
C ALA A 2 4.05 -13.33 -24.08
N LEU A 3 4.87 -13.76 -23.12
CA LEU A 3 4.47 -13.83 -21.70
C LEU A 3 4.27 -12.44 -21.06
N ALA A 4 5.17 -11.50 -21.32
CA ALA A 4 5.04 -10.12 -20.83
C ALA A 4 3.81 -9.40 -21.44
N TYR A 5 3.53 -9.65 -22.73
CA TYR A 5 2.35 -9.10 -23.40
C TYR A 5 1.04 -9.64 -22.80
N LEU A 6 0.97 -10.95 -22.53
CA LEU A 6 -0.19 -11.57 -21.89
C LEU A 6 -0.41 -11.04 -20.47
N GLN A 7 0.66 -10.89 -19.68
CA GLN A 7 0.59 -10.32 -18.33
C GLN A 7 0.06 -8.87 -18.35
N LEU A 8 0.52 -8.06 -19.30
CA LEU A 8 0.04 -6.70 -19.48
C LEU A 8 -1.46 -6.67 -19.80
N ARG A 9 -1.90 -7.46 -20.78
CA ARG A 9 -3.32 -7.55 -21.18
C ARG A 9 -4.21 -8.04 -20.04
N LEU A 10 -3.78 -9.04 -19.28
CA LEU A 10 -4.53 -9.54 -18.12
C LEU A 10 -4.69 -8.45 -17.05
N ARG A 11 -3.66 -7.64 -16.82
CA ARG A 11 -3.70 -6.53 -15.88
C ARG A 11 -4.60 -5.39 -16.36
N GLU A 12 -4.55 -5.05 -17.64
CA GLU A 12 -5.46 -4.05 -18.24
C GLU A 12 -6.92 -4.50 -18.11
N ALA A 13 -7.20 -5.76 -18.44
CA ALA A 13 -8.54 -6.33 -18.32
C ALA A 13 -9.03 -6.33 -16.85
N ALA A 14 -8.17 -6.70 -15.90
CA ALA A 14 -8.50 -6.64 -14.48
C ALA A 14 -8.78 -5.21 -14.01
N THR A 15 -7.99 -4.23 -14.49
CA THR A 15 -8.17 -2.81 -14.19
C THR A 15 -9.51 -2.30 -14.72
N GLN A 16 -9.82 -2.58 -15.99
CA GLN A 16 -11.10 -2.19 -16.60
C GLN A 16 -12.29 -2.85 -15.91
N SER A 17 -12.18 -4.14 -15.58
CA SER A 17 -13.21 -4.87 -14.85
C SER A 17 -13.46 -4.27 -13.47
N ALA A 18 -12.39 -3.98 -12.70
CA ALA A 18 -12.50 -3.36 -11.39
C ALA A 18 -13.12 -1.96 -11.45
N LEU A 19 -12.69 -1.12 -12.40
CA LEU A 19 -13.23 0.23 -12.58
C LEU A 19 -14.70 0.22 -12.99
N SER A 20 -15.08 -0.68 -13.90
CA SER A 20 -16.48 -0.84 -14.32
C SER A 20 -17.36 -1.27 -13.14
N ALA A 21 -16.93 -2.27 -12.38
CA ALA A 21 -17.62 -2.73 -11.18
C ALA A 21 -17.75 -1.61 -10.12
N PHE A 22 -16.68 -0.86 -9.88
CA PHE A 22 -16.69 0.27 -8.97
C PHE A 22 -17.65 1.38 -9.41
N ASN A 23 -17.63 1.77 -10.69
CA ASN A 23 -18.50 2.82 -11.22
C ASN A 23 -19.98 2.44 -11.11
N GLU A 24 -20.31 1.16 -11.29
CA GLU A 24 -21.68 0.66 -11.08
C GLU A 24 -22.10 0.76 -9.61
N GLN A 25 -21.19 0.42 -8.68
CA GLN A 25 -21.45 0.57 -7.24
C GLN A 25 -21.63 2.05 -6.84
N VAL A 26 -20.84 2.96 -7.40
CA VAL A 26 -21.01 4.42 -7.24
C VAL A 26 -22.36 4.87 -7.77
N ARG A 27 -22.75 4.43 -8.97
CA ARG A 27 -24.05 4.77 -9.57
C ARG A 27 -25.20 4.36 -8.65
N ARG A 28 -25.18 3.13 -8.13
CA ARG A 28 -26.21 2.61 -7.22
C ARG A 28 -26.27 3.38 -5.91
N ARG A 29 -25.10 3.75 -5.36
CA ARG A 29 -25.05 4.60 -4.17
C ARG A 29 -25.68 5.97 -4.41
N ASN A 30 -25.33 6.63 -5.51
CA ASN A 30 -25.90 7.92 -5.85
C ASN A 30 -27.42 7.84 -6.12
N ALA A 31 -27.90 6.69 -6.60
CA ALA A 31 -29.32 6.42 -6.77
C ALA A 31 -30.05 5.99 -5.48
N GLY A 32 -29.34 5.85 -4.35
CA GLY A 32 -29.91 5.38 -3.08
C GLY A 32 -30.26 3.88 -3.04
N THR A 33 -29.86 3.10 -4.06
CA THR A 33 -30.15 1.67 -4.20
C THR A 33 -28.91 0.80 -3.96
N PHE A 34 -27.93 1.33 -3.23
CA PHE A 34 -26.68 0.63 -2.99
C PHE A 34 -26.88 -0.62 -2.14
N GLN A 35 -26.38 -1.73 -2.66
CA GLN A 35 -26.17 -2.98 -1.94
C GLN A 35 -24.82 -3.54 -2.35
N ARG A 36 -24.12 -4.17 -1.40
CA ARG A 36 -22.85 -4.85 -1.66
C ARG A 36 -23.11 -6.02 -2.61
N GLU A 37 -22.46 -6.00 -3.77
CA GLU A 37 -22.55 -7.09 -4.75
C GLU A 37 -21.26 -7.91 -4.74
N PRO A 38 -21.31 -9.19 -4.31
CA PRO A 38 -20.10 -10.03 -4.22
C PRO A 38 -19.35 -10.18 -5.55
N ALA A 39 -20.05 -10.16 -6.69
CA ALA A 39 -19.44 -10.23 -8.01
C ALA A 39 -18.64 -8.96 -8.34
N ALA A 40 -19.20 -7.78 -8.04
CA ALA A 40 -18.53 -6.50 -8.22
C ALA A 40 -17.31 -6.38 -7.29
N GLU A 41 -17.48 -6.77 -6.03
CA GLU A 41 -16.41 -6.75 -5.04
C GLU A 41 -15.24 -7.66 -5.43
N LYS A 42 -15.50 -8.86 -5.93
CA LYS A 42 -14.45 -9.74 -6.47
C LYS A 42 -13.67 -9.12 -7.63
N ALA A 43 -14.31 -8.31 -8.46
CA ALA A 43 -13.62 -7.58 -9.53
C ALA A 43 -12.78 -6.44 -8.96
N ILE A 44 -13.33 -5.68 -8.02
CA ILE A 44 -12.65 -4.55 -7.36
C ILE A 44 -11.39 -5.02 -6.60
N LEU A 45 -11.45 -6.14 -5.88
CA LEU A 45 -10.32 -6.70 -5.14
C LEU A 45 -9.09 -7.04 -5.99
N LYS A 46 -9.27 -7.22 -7.31
CA LYS A 46 -8.16 -7.49 -8.24
C LYS A 46 -7.33 -6.26 -8.59
N HIS A 47 -7.78 -5.06 -8.21
CA HIS A 47 -7.09 -3.81 -8.48
C HIS A 47 -7.09 -2.91 -7.24
N TRP A 48 -5.98 -2.92 -6.50
CA TRP A 48 -5.87 -2.29 -5.19
C TRP A 48 -6.16 -0.79 -5.16
N PRO A 49 -5.74 0.02 -6.17
CA PRO A 49 -6.14 1.42 -6.21
C PRO A 49 -7.66 1.61 -6.25
N THR A 50 -8.38 0.71 -6.93
CA THR A 50 -9.86 0.74 -6.95
C THR A 50 -10.44 0.21 -5.64
N ALA A 51 -9.87 -0.83 -5.05
CA ALA A 51 -10.32 -1.36 -3.76
C ALA A 51 -10.17 -0.35 -2.62
N TYR A 52 -9.05 0.39 -2.55
CA TYR A 52 -8.89 1.51 -1.63
C TYR A 52 -9.97 2.58 -1.85
N ARG A 53 -10.24 2.98 -3.10
CA ARG A 53 -11.31 3.93 -3.41
C ARG A 53 -12.68 3.42 -3.00
N TYR A 54 -12.94 2.12 -3.17
CA TYR A 54 -14.18 1.51 -2.69
C TYR A 54 -14.32 1.61 -1.17
N CYS A 55 -13.25 1.35 -0.42
CA CYS A 55 -13.25 1.52 1.03
C CYS A 55 -13.49 2.97 1.44
N LYS A 56 -12.79 3.91 0.79
CA LYS A 56 -12.87 5.34 1.12
C LYS A 56 -14.19 5.97 0.73
N GLU A 57 -14.58 5.79 -0.53
CA GLU A 57 -15.72 6.48 -1.12
C GLU A 57 -17.00 5.77 -0.71
N ILE A 58 -17.11 4.44 -0.91
CA ILE A 58 -18.38 3.71 -0.78
C ILE A 58 -18.62 3.19 0.64
N LEU A 59 -17.68 2.40 1.18
CA LEU A 59 -17.89 1.70 2.45
C LEU A 59 -17.70 2.62 3.66
N GLY A 60 -16.75 3.55 3.61
CA GLY A 60 -16.38 4.43 4.72
C GLY A 60 -15.75 3.70 5.92
N ARG A 61 -15.29 2.46 5.74
CA ARG A 61 -14.76 1.61 6.82
C ARG A 61 -13.73 0.59 6.29
N PRO A 62 -12.93 -0.03 7.18
CA PRO A 62 -12.06 -1.15 6.83
C PRO A 62 -12.83 -2.29 6.15
N TRP A 63 -12.18 -2.92 5.18
CA TRP A 63 -12.74 -4.00 4.37
C TRP A 63 -11.88 -5.26 4.52
N PRO A 64 -12.29 -6.22 5.37
CA PRO A 64 -11.49 -7.41 5.68
C PRO A 64 -11.09 -8.23 4.46
N GLU A 65 -11.95 -8.33 3.45
CA GLU A 65 -11.69 -9.04 2.21
C GLU A 65 -10.55 -8.38 1.41
N PHE A 66 -10.41 -7.06 1.50
CA PHE A 66 -9.28 -6.34 0.88
C PHE A 66 -7.97 -6.60 1.63
N GLU A 67 -7.99 -6.58 2.97
CA GLU A 67 -6.82 -6.94 3.78
C GLU A 67 -6.35 -8.37 3.54
N GLN A 68 -7.28 -9.31 3.44
CA GLN A 68 -6.98 -10.70 3.08
C GLN A 68 -6.38 -10.80 1.68
N SER A 69 -6.92 -10.04 0.71
CA SER A 69 -6.39 -10.05 -0.65
C SER A 69 -4.93 -9.55 -0.73
N MET A 70 -4.59 -8.50 0.00
CA MET A 70 -3.21 -8.00 0.10
C MET A 70 -2.34 -9.02 0.84
N THR A 71 -2.79 -9.50 2.00
CA THR A 71 -2.04 -10.49 2.79
C THR A 71 -1.72 -11.76 2.00
N ALA A 72 -2.66 -12.25 1.19
CA ALA A 72 -2.45 -13.46 0.37
C ALA A 72 -1.60 -13.21 -0.88
N ALA A 73 -1.48 -11.96 -1.35
CA ALA A 73 -0.73 -11.63 -2.55
C ALA A 73 0.79 -11.68 -2.33
N PRO A 74 1.58 -11.99 -3.37
CA PRO A 74 3.02 -11.78 -3.34
C PRO A 74 3.36 -10.28 -3.24
N PRO A 75 4.56 -9.90 -2.78
CA PRO A 75 5.04 -8.52 -2.81
C PRO A 75 4.80 -7.88 -4.18
N SER A 76 4.14 -6.71 -4.20
CA SER A 76 3.85 -6.02 -5.47
C SER A 76 5.06 -5.17 -5.85
N THR A 77 5.36 -5.14 -7.14
CA THR A 77 6.37 -4.25 -7.72
C THR A 77 5.76 -2.98 -8.31
N ASP A 78 4.42 -2.85 -8.32
CA ASP A 78 3.74 -1.65 -8.79
C ASP A 78 3.72 -0.58 -7.69
N THR A 79 4.23 0.60 -8.00
CA THR A 79 4.19 1.76 -7.10
C THR A 79 2.76 2.16 -6.76
N ARG A 80 1.79 1.93 -7.66
CA ARG A 80 0.37 2.22 -7.40
C ARG A 80 -0.23 1.30 -6.35
N ASP A 81 0.20 0.04 -6.31
CA ASP A 81 -0.24 -0.94 -5.34
C ASP A 81 0.35 -0.63 -3.96
N ALA A 82 1.65 -0.32 -3.91
CA ALA A 82 2.33 0.16 -2.70
C ALA A 82 1.64 1.40 -2.13
N ARG A 83 1.33 2.37 -3.00
CA ARG A 83 0.61 3.59 -2.63
C ARG A 83 -0.81 3.33 -2.14
N ALA A 84 -1.52 2.39 -2.75
CA ALA A 84 -2.87 1.99 -2.31
C ALA A 84 -2.84 1.32 -0.93
N ALA A 85 -1.88 0.43 -0.68
CA ALA A 85 -1.68 -0.22 0.61
C ALA A 85 -1.34 0.80 1.72
N PHE A 86 -0.42 1.74 1.46
CA PHE A 86 -0.14 2.85 2.36
C PHE A 86 -1.39 3.69 2.65
N ASN A 87 -2.09 4.13 1.61
CA ASN A 87 -3.29 4.96 1.76
C ASN A 87 -4.39 4.24 2.56
N TYR A 88 -4.52 2.93 2.40
CA TYR A 88 -5.46 2.13 3.17
C TYR A 88 -5.10 2.11 4.65
N ALA A 89 -3.84 1.82 4.99
CA ALA A 89 -3.36 1.83 6.38
C ALA A 89 -3.53 3.21 7.02
N HIS A 90 -3.16 4.28 6.32
CA HIS A 90 -3.20 5.63 6.87
C HIS A 90 -4.62 6.22 6.96
N TYR A 91 -5.43 6.16 5.89
CA TYR A 91 -6.72 6.86 5.86
C TYR A 91 -7.90 6.01 6.37
N ILE A 92 -7.86 4.69 6.18
CA ILE A 92 -8.99 3.79 6.48
C ILE A 92 -8.80 3.14 7.84
N VAL A 93 -7.67 2.46 8.03
CA VAL A 93 -7.38 1.71 9.26
C VAL A 93 -6.84 2.64 10.35
N LYS A 94 -6.06 3.67 9.97
CA LYS A 94 -5.39 4.62 10.85
C LYS A 94 -4.47 3.95 11.89
N ASP A 95 -3.96 2.78 11.54
CA ASP A 95 -3.11 1.97 12.39
C ASP A 95 -2.19 1.08 11.53
N ARG A 96 -1.17 0.52 12.18
CA ARG A 96 -0.17 -0.36 11.57
C ARG A 96 -0.82 -1.68 11.13
N ILE A 97 -0.47 -2.11 9.92
CA ILE A 97 -0.86 -3.43 9.41
C ILE A 97 0.40 -4.16 8.92
N GLU A 98 1.01 -4.94 9.81
CA GLU A 98 2.29 -5.63 9.57
C GLU A 98 2.28 -6.49 8.30
N LYS A 99 1.18 -7.21 8.06
CA LYS A 99 1.06 -8.16 6.95
C LYS A 99 1.08 -7.51 5.57
N ILE A 100 0.80 -6.22 5.43
CA ILE A 100 0.80 -5.51 4.14
C ILE A 100 2.09 -4.71 3.92
N GLU A 101 2.94 -4.56 4.93
CA GLU A 101 4.20 -3.81 4.84
C GLU A 101 5.09 -4.35 3.71
N LYS A 102 5.00 -5.65 3.40
CA LYS A 102 5.71 -6.30 2.27
C LYS A 102 5.40 -5.70 0.90
N HIS A 103 4.27 -5.00 0.74
CA HIS A 103 3.92 -4.31 -0.50
C HIS A 103 4.34 -2.84 -0.50
N ILE A 104 4.60 -2.28 0.68
CA ILE A 104 4.93 -0.86 0.87
C ILE A 104 6.45 -0.68 0.88
N ALA A 105 7.15 -1.52 1.63
CA ALA A 105 8.60 -1.44 1.84
C ALA A 105 9.43 -1.36 0.54
N PRO A 106 9.09 -2.08 -0.55
CA PRO A 106 9.85 -1.98 -1.80
C PRO A 106 9.80 -0.59 -2.46
N ASP A 107 8.74 0.20 -2.25
CA ASP A 107 8.60 1.55 -2.81
C ASP A 107 9.16 2.58 -1.83
N ALA A 108 10.23 3.28 -2.24
CA ALA A 108 10.97 4.18 -1.36
C ALA A 108 10.11 5.32 -0.77
N MET A 109 9.24 5.91 -1.60
CA MET A 109 8.38 7.03 -1.18
C MET A 109 7.27 6.53 -0.25
N ALA A 110 6.60 5.43 -0.60
CA ALA A 110 5.57 4.84 0.25
C ALA A 110 6.14 4.33 1.58
N ALA A 111 7.37 3.77 1.59
CA ALA A 111 8.04 3.33 2.81
C ALA A 111 8.40 4.51 3.74
N LEU A 112 8.86 5.63 3.18
CA LEU A 112 9.07 6.88 3.94
C LEU A 112 7.74 7.38 4.52
N ASP A 113 6.70 7.51 3.69
CA ASP A 113 5.40 8.03 4.10
C ASP A 113 4.77 7.13 5.18
N TYR A 114 4.91 5.80 5.06
CA TYR A 114 4.41 4.86 6.05
C TYR A 114 5.16 4.96 7.39
N ALA A 115 6.49 5.10 7.37
CA ALA A 115 7.28 5.34 8.58
C ALA A 115 6.83 6.61 9.30
N LYS A 116 6.53 7.66 8.53
CA LYS A 116 6.12 8.95 9.04
C LYS A 116 4.70 8.96 9.60
N GLU A 117 3.74 8.49 8.81
CA GLU A 117 2.32 8.74 9.02
C GLU A 117 1.57 7.56 9.66
N VAL A 118 2.17 6.36 9.66
CA VAL A 118 1.57 5.15 10.24
C VAL A 118 2.41 4.64 11.40
N LEU A 119 3.71 4.43 11.21
CA LEU A 119 4.58 3.97 12.30
C LEU A 119 4.90 5.09 13.30
N CYS A 120 4.90 6.35 12.85
CA CYS A 120 5.37 7.51 13.62
C CYS A 120 6.78 7.32 14.19
N ARG A 121 7.61 6.53 13.51
CA ARG A 121 9.00 6.23 13.86
C ARG A 121 9.76 5.71 12.64
N PRO A 122 11.11 5.75 12.65
CA PRO A 122 11.89 5.03 11.66
C PRO A 122 11.56 3.52 11.67
N TRP A 123 11.69 2.89 10.50
CA TRP A 123 11.80 1.45 10.38
C TRP A 123 12.91 0.94 11.33
N ASN A 124 12.60 -0.08 12.11
CA ASN A 124 13.50 -0.71 13.08
C ASN A 124 13.78 -2.16 12.67
N LYS A 125 14.92 -2.72 13.07
CA LYS A 125 15.29 -4.14 12.85
C LYS A 125 14.27 -5.14 13.40
N ALA A 126 13.38 -4.72 14.30
CA ALA A 126 12.26 -5.54 14.78
C ALA A 126 11.10 -5.65 13.76
N ASP A 127 11.09 -4.82 12.72
CA ASP A 127 10.10 -4.86 11.65
C ASP A 127 10.54 -5.85 10.56
N ASP A 128 9.66 -6.77 10.17
CA ASP A 128 9.97 -7.79 9.16
C ASP A 128 10.50 -7.23 7.84
N GLN A 129 10.06 -6.02 7.47
CA GLN A 129 10.40 -5.38 6.20
C GLN A 129 11.51 -4.32 6.33
N TYR A 130 12.17 -4.24 7.48
CA TYR A 130 13.20 -3.23 7.79
C TYR A 130 14.27 -3.11 6.70
N GLU A 131 14.88 -4.23 6.31
CA GLU A 131 16.00 -4.25 5.38
C GLU A 131 15.56 -3.78 3.99
N ILE A 132 14.38 -4.21 3.55
CA ILE A 132 13.82 -3.85 2.25
C ILE A 132 13.46 -2.37 2.23
N ALA A 133 12.74 -1.88 3.25
CA ALA A 133 12.36 -0.48 3.35
C ALA A 133 13.58 0.44 3.39
N THR A 134 14.55 0.12 4.26
CA THR A 134 15.78 0.92 4.40
C THR A 134 16.59 0.93 3.12
N ARG A 135 16.71 -0.22 2.44
CA ARG A 135 17.38 -0.30 1.13
C ARG A 135 16.67 0.54 0.08
N SER A 136 15.35 0.43 -0.05
CA SER A 136 14.58 1.20 -1.01
C SER A 136 14.70 2.71 -0.77
N ILE A 137 14.58 3.15 0.49
CA ILE A 137 14.74 4.55 0.89
C ILE A 137 16.15 5.06 0.54
N ASN A 138 17.19 4.31 0.91
CA ASN A 138 18.59 4.69 0.64
C ASN A 138 18.91 4.80 -0.85
N GLN A 139 18.27 3.99 -1.69
CA GLN A 139 18.46 4.02 -3.14
C GLN A 139 17.75 5.20 -3.82
N HIS A 140 16.83 5.89 -3.14
CA HIS A 140 16.07 6.99 -3.70
C HIS A 140 16.51 8.34 -3.07
N PRO A 141 17.25 9.20 -3.80
CA PRO A 141 17.87 10.40 -3.24
C PRO A 141 16.92 11.33 -2.48
N THR A 142 15.72 11.58 -3.04
CA THR A 142 14.71 12.43 -2.39
C THR A 142 14.17 11.80 -1.10
N ALA A 143 13.77 10.53 -1.15
CA ALA A 143 13.26 9.81 0.01
C ALA A 143 14.31 9.74 1.12
N LEU A 144 15.56 9.40 0.78
CA LEU A 144 16.67 9.37 1.73
C LEU A 144 16.86 10.70 2.45
N ARG A 145 16.92 11.80 1.68
CA ARG A 145 17.11 13.14 2.25
C ARG A 145 15.98 13.50 3.21
N SER A 146 14.73 13.27 2.82
CA SER A 146 13.57 13.51 3.70
C SER A 146 13.59 12.61 4.92
N TYR A 147 13.90 11.32 4.75
CA TYR A 147 13.97 10.35 5.84
C TYR A 147 15.02 10.74 6.89
N GLN A 148 16.20 11.19 6.46
CA GLN A 148 17.26 11.64 7.38
C GLN A 148 16.88 12.93 8.14
N MET A 149 16.14 13.84 7.51
CA MET A 149 15.72 15.10 8.13
C MET A 149 14.54 14.92 9.08
N GLU A 150 13.56 14.10 8.69
CA GLU A 150 12.28 13.96 9.41
C GLU A 150 12.27 12.78 10.39
N MET A 151 13.12 11.77 10.18
CA MET A 151 13.18 10.53 10.95
C MET A 151 14.62 10.28 11.45
N PRO A 152 15.19 11.15 12.31
CA PRO A 152 16.57 11.01 12.74
C PRO A 152 16.76 9.71 13.55
N PRO A 153 17.87 8.97 13.34
CA PRO A 153 18.17 7.81 14.16
C PRO A 153 18.28 8.22 15.62
N SER A 154 17.72 7.40 16.52
CA SER A 154 17.82 7.63 17.96
C SER A 154 19.30 7.76 18.35
N ARG A 155 19.67 8.85 19.03
CA ARG A 155 21.07 9.26 19.34
C ARG A 155 21.92 8.22 20.11
N ARG A 156 21.37 7.05 20.43
CA ARG A 156 22.08 5.96 21.12
C ARG A 156 22.99 5.15 20.20
N SER A 157 22.77 5.14 18.88
CA SER A 157 23.60 4.35 17.96
C SER A 157 24.91 5.03 17.53
N THR A 158 25.01 6.36 17.64
CA THR A 158 26.21 7.11 17.24
C THR A 158 27.29 7.17 18.33
N ALA A 159 27.01 6.69 19.55
CA ALA A 159 27.96 6.73 20.66
C ALA A 159 28.90 5.51 20.76
N LEU A 160 28.75 4.50 19.89
CA LEU A 160 29.51 3.24 19.96
C LEU A 160 30.55 3.06 18.83
N GLU A 161 30.66 3.98 17.88
CA GLU A 161 31.67 3.93 16.80
C GLU A 161 32.84 4.91 17.01
N LEU A 162 32.98 5.50 18.19
CA LEU A 162 34.11 6.35 18.57
C LEU A 162 34.80 5.81 19.81
N THR A 163 35.52 4.70 19.66
CA THR A 163 36.66 4.38 20.51
C THR A 163 37.84 4.00 19.62
N PRO A 164 39.03 4.62 19.83
CA PRO A 164 40.20 4.52 18.95
C PRO A 164 40.89 3.15 18.97
#